data_AF-A0A353DLQ0-F1
#
_entry.id   AF-A0A353DLQ0-F1
#
_cell.length_a   1.000
_cell.length_b   1.000
_cell.length_c   1.000
_cell.angle_alpha   90.00
_cell.angle_beta   90.00
_cell.angle_gamma   90.00
#
_symmetry.space_group_name_H-M   'P 1'
#
loop_
_entity.id
_entity.type
_entity.pdbx_description
1 polymer ?
#
loop_
_entity_poly.entity_id
_entity_poly.type
_entity_poly.pdbx_seq_one_letter_code
_entity_poly.pdbx_strand_id
1 'polypeptide(L)'
;MPYEVKITIFTLLALLVFGGILFWFLFPLVRKKLFSSRYKRFYYDYVNHVVKYNDFYLINNLAFDVGDAQTLNIDHLIGGDK
;
A
#
# COMPACT_ATOMS: atom_id res chain seq x y z
N MET A 1 -4.91 -40.42 -25.78
CA MET A 1 -5.58 -39.10 -25.85
C MET A 1 -5.70 -38.65 -27.28
N PRO A 2 -6.90 -38.25 -27.73
CA PRO A 2 -7.12 -37.63 -29.03
C PRO A 2 -6.19 -36.43 -29.24
N TYR A 3 -5.84 -36.16 -30.50
CA TYR A 3 -4.95 -35.05 -30.87
C TYR A 3 -5.49 -33.69 -30.43
N GLU A 4 -6.80 -33.49 -30.58
CA GLU A 4 -7.51 -32.28 -30.15
C GLU A 4 -7.31 -32.00 -28.66
N VAL A 5 -7.48 -33.03 -27.81
CA VAL A 5 -7.31 -32.92 -26.34
C VAL A 5 -5.88 -32.52 -25.98
N LYS A 6 -4.87 -33.04 -26.69
CA LYS A 6 -3.46 -32.67 -26.45
C LYS A 6 -3.19 -31.20 -26.78
N ILE A 7 -3.74 -30.70 -27.88
CA ILE A 7 -3.62 -29.29 -28.28
C ILE A 7 -4.29 -28.39 -27.25
N THR A 8 -5.52 -28.71 -26.83
CA THR A 8 -6.26 -27.88 -25.87
C THR A 8 -5.49 -27.73 -24.55
N ILE A 9 -4.93 -28.83 -24.05
CA ILE A 9 -4.11 -28.82 -22.82
C ILE A 9 -2.84 -27.97 -23.02
N PHE A 10 -2.16 -28.12 -24.16
CA PHE A 10 -0.97 -27.35 -24.46
C PHE A 10 -1.27 -25.84 -24.55
N THR A 11 -2.34 -25.46 -25.23
CA THR A 11 -2.74 -24.05 -25.37
C THR A 11 -3.11 -23.44 -24.02
N LEU A 12 -3.84 -24.18 -23.16
CA LEU A 12 -4.17 -23.73 -21.81
C LEU A 12 -2.92 -23.53 -20.95
N LEU A 13 -1.98 -24.47 -20.99
CA LEU A 13 -0.72 -24.34 -20.26
C LEU A 13 0.11 -23.16 -20.77
N ALA A 14 0.19 -22.97 -22.09
CA ALA A 14 0.91 -21.84 -22.67
C ALA A 14 0.30 -20.50 -22.25
N LEU A 15 -1.04 -20.39 -22.23
CA LEU A 15 -1.75 -19.21 -21.74
C LEU A 15 -1.49 -18.94 -20.27
N LEU A 16 -1.53 -19.97 -19.42
CA LEU A 16 -1.26 -19.85 -17.99
C LEU A 16 0.18 -19.41 -17.70
N VAL A 17 1.15 -20.02 -18.39
CA VAL A 17 2.56 -19.67 -18.23
C VAL A 17 2.81 -18.24 -18.70
N PHE A 18 2.29 -17.88 -19.88
CA PHE A 18 2.43 -16.53 -20.42
C PHE A 18 1.76 -15.49 -19.51
N GLY A 19 0.54 -15.76 -19.04
CA GLY A 19 -0.17 -14.90 -18.09
C GLY A 19 0.57 -14.75 -16.75
N GLY A 20 1.16 -15.84 -16.24
CA GLY A 20 1.97 -15.83 -15.03
C GLY A 20 3.24 -14.98 -15.17
N ILE A 21 3.95 -15.10 -16.28
CA ILE A 21 5.12 -14.27 -16.60
C ILE A 21 4.71 -12.80 -16.71
N LEU A 22 3.66 -12.50 -17.46
CA LEU A 22 3.15 -11.14 -17.63
C LEU A 22 2.78 -10.51 -16.28
N PHE A 23 2.10 -11.26 -15.41
CA PHE A 23 1.76 -10.83 -14.07
C PHE A 23 3.01 -10.56 -13.23
N TRP A 24 4.02 -11.44 -13.26
CA TRP A 24 5.27 -11.24 -12.52
C TRP A 24 5.98 -9.94 -12.90
N PHE A 25 5.99 -9.58 -14.19
CA PHE A 25 6.61 -8.33 -14.66
C PHE A 25 5.77 -7.09 -14.38
N LEU A 26 4.45 -7.16 -14.56
CA LEU A 26 3.55 -6.01 -14.38
C LEU A 26 3.22 -5.72 -12.90
N PHE A 27 3.19 -6.75 -12.05
CA PHE A 27 2.86 -6.61 -10.64
C PHE A 27 3.74 -5.59 -9.88
N PRO A 28 5.09 -5.59 -9.96
CA PRO A 28 5.90 -4.60 -9.26
C PRO A 28 5.68 -3.17 -9.77
N LEU A 29 5.40 -2.99 -11.07
CA LEU A 29 5.09 -1.69 -11.67
C LEU A 29 3.76 -1.13 -11.14
N VAL A 30 2.72 -1.97 -11.16
CA VAL A 30 1.38 -1.62 -10.66
C VAL A 30 1.44 -1.37 -9.14
N ARG A 31 2.18 -2.20 -8.40
CA ARG A 31 2.40 -2.02 -6.97
C ARG A 31 3.08 -0.68 -6.67
N LYS A 32 4.17 -0.34 -7.36
CA LYS A 32 4.88 0.93 -7.10
C LYS A 32 3.97 2.15 -7.31
N LYS A 33 3.13 2.14 -8.34
CA LYS A 33 2.19 3.22 -8.65
C LYS A 33 1.01 3.30 -7.66
N LEU A 34 0.45 2.16 -7.27
CA LEU A 34 -0.61 2.10 -6.25
C LEU A 34 -0.10 2.55 -4.88
N PHE A 35 1.10 2.09 -4.50
CA PHE A 35 1.71 2.44 -3.21
C PHE A 35 2.15 3.89 -3.18
N SER A 36 2.74 4.47 -4.24
CA SER A 36 3.15 5.89 -4.18
C SER A 36 1.95 6.85 -4.06
N SER A 37 0.82 6.53 -4.71
CA SER A 37 -0.39 7.36 -4.66
C SER A 37 -1.17 7.21 -3.35
N ARG A 38 -1.09 6.05 -2.70
CA ARG A 38 -1.89 5.73 -1.50
C ARG A 38 -1.08 5.48 -0.24
N TYR A 39 0.25 5.68 -0.26
CA TYR A 39 1.12 5.45 0.89
C TYR A 39 0.63 6.20 2.13
N LYS A 40 0.27 7.49 1.98
CA LYS A 40 -0.32 8.27 3.07
C LYS A 40 -1.57 7.58 3.61
N ARG A 41 -2.52 7.22 2.75
CA ARG A 41 -3.77 6.55 3.17
C ARG A 41 -3.51 5.23 3.89
N PHE A 42 -2.60 4.39 3.39
CA PHE A 42 -2.22 3.14 4.05
C PHE A 42 -1.57 3.37 5.41
N TYR A 43 -0.67 4.36 5.49
CA TYR A 43 -0.04 4.76 6.74
C TYR A 43 -1.07 5.27 7.74
N TYR A 44 -2.01 6.13 7.31
CA TYR A 44 -3.11 6.62 8.14
C TYR A 44 -4.07 5.50 8.57
N ASP A 45 -4.40 4.56 7.69
CA ASP A 45 -5.28 3.43 8.02
C ASP A 45 -4.60 2.51 9.06
N TYR A 46 -3.30 2.27 8.91
CA TYR A 46 -2.52 1.48 9.87
C TYR A 46 -2.38 2.20 11.23
N VAL A 47 -2.00 3.48 11.23
CA VAL A 47 -1.88 4.29 12.45
C VAL A 47 -3.22 4.41 13.15
N ASN A 48 -4.31 4.68 12.42
CA ASN A 48 -5.66 4.73 13.00
C ASN A 48 -6.09 3.39 13.60
N HIS A 49 -5.69 2.27 13.00
CA HIS A 49 -5.98 0.96 13.57
C HIS A 49 -5.25 0.78 14.91
N VAL A 50 -3.95 1.07 14.97
CA VAL A 50 -3.15 0.98 16.21
C VAL A 50 -3.66 1.93 17.29
N VAL A 51 -4.02 3.16 16.91
CA VAL A 51 -4.52 4.20 17.82
C VAL A 51 -5.89 3.83 18.37
N LYS A 52 -6.84 3.40 17.54
CA LYS A 52 -8.18 2.99 17.99
C LYS A 52 -8.15 1.74 18.86
N TYR A 53 -7.24 0.80 18.56
CA TYR A 53 -7.19 -0.48 19.29
C TYR A 53 -6.53 -0.35 20.66
N ASN A 54 -5.60 0.59 20.82
CA ASN A 54 -4.87 0.82 22.07
C ASN A 54 -5.27 2.13 22.77
N ASP A 55 -6.39 2.74 22.36
CA ASP A 55 -6.98 3.94 22.95
C ASP A 55 -6.00 5.15 23.06
N PHE A 56 -5.10 5.29 22.08
CA PHE A 56 -4.14 6.39 22.02
C PHE A 56 -4.77 7.69 21.50
N TYR A 57 -4.19 8.84 21.85
CA TYR A 57 -4.51 10.11 21.21
C TYR A 57 -3.68 10.29 19.94
N LEU A 58 -4.34 10.60 18.82
CA LEU A 58 -3.69 10.95 17.55
C LEU A 58 -3.94 12.43 17.25
N ILE A 59 -2.87 13.23 17.30
CA ILE A 59 -2.91 14.64 16.90
C ILE A 59 -2.20 14.77 15.55
N ASN A 60 -2.91 15.30 14.55
CA ASN A 60 -2.41 15.47 13.19
C ASN A 60 -2.20 16.95 12.88
N ASN A 61 -1.19 17.27 12.07
CA ASN A 61 -0.88 18.63 11.60
C ASN A 61 -0.72 19.66 12.74
N LEU A 62 0.17 19.37 13.68
CA LEU A 62 0.55 20.33 14.72
C LEU A 62 1.50 21.37 14.12
N ALA A 63 1.07 22.62 14.06
CA ALA A 63 1.91 23.74 13.63
C ALA A 63 2.22 24.62 14.84
N PHE A 64 3.50 24.78 15.15
CA PHE A 64 3.99 25.72 16.16
C PHE A 64 4.67 26.89 15.47
N ASP A 65 4.33 28.10 15.91
CA ASP A 65 5.07 29.31 15.56
C ASP A 65 6.23 29.47 16.54
N VAL A 66 7.46 29.37 16.07
CA VAL A 66 8.67 29.37 16.91
C VAL A 66 9.32 30.76 16.97
N GLY A 67 8.70 31.78 16.38
CA GLY A 67 9.30 33.11 16.22
C GLY A 67 10.33 33.15 15.09
N ASP A 68 10.69 34.38 14.65
CA ASP A 68 11.60 34.64 13.51
C ASP A 68 11.20 33.94 12.19
N ALA A 69 9.89 33.88 11.92
CA ALA A 69 9.30 33.37 10.69
C ALA A 69 9.53 31.86 10.41
N GLN A 70 9.91 31.08 11.44
CA GLN A 70 10.03 29.63 11.34
C GLN A 70 8.81 28.94 11.93
N THR A 71 8.19 28.07 11.13
CA THR A 71 7.07 27.21 11.56
C THR A 71 7.57 25.78 11.74
N LEU A 72 7.39 25.24 12.95
CA LEU A 72 7.62 23.83 13.22
C LEU A 72 6.32 23.08 12.93
N ASN A 73 6.32 22.28 11.86
CA ASN A 73 5.21 21.42 11.52
C ASN A 73 5.52 19.98 11.94
N ILE A 74 4.71 19.45 12.85
CA ILE A 74 4.69 18.05 13.24
C ILE A 74 3.51 17.38 12.52
N ASP A 75 3.80 16.49 11.59
CA ASP A 75 2.77 15.80 10.79
C ASP A 75 1.86 14.92 11.69
N HIS A 76 2.47 14.15 12.61
CA HIS A 76 1.78 13.20 13.48
C HIS A 76 2.41 13.17 14.87
N LEU A 77 1.56 13.29 15.90
CA LEU A 77 1.94 13.05 17.29
C LEU A 77 0.99 12.00 17.87
N ILE A 78 1.57 10.87 18.28
CA ILE A 78 0.85 9.80 18.97
C ILE A 78 1.22 9.92 20.45
N GLY A 79 0.25 10.29 21.27
CA GLY A 79 0.40 10.41 22.72
C GLY A 79 -0.35 9.26 23.39
N GLY A 80 0.33 8.52 24.26
CA GLY A 80 -0.32 7.53 25.11
C GLY A 80 -0.34 7.99 26.55
N ASP A 81 -1.54 8.31 27.03
CA ASP A 81 -1.99 8.05 28.41
C ASP A 81 -3.48 8.39 28.51
N LYS A 82 -4.31 7.48 29.02
CA LYS A 82 -5.67 7.75 29.46
C LYS A 82 -5.88 7.12 30.82
#